data_AF-A0A966DJH5-F1
#
_entry.id   AF-A0A966DJH5-F1
#
_cell.length_a   1.000
_cell.length_b   1.000
_cell.length_c   1.000
_cell.angle_alpha   90.00
_cell.angle_beta   90.00
_cell.angle_gamma   90.00
#
_symmetry.space_group_name_H-M   'P 1'
#
loop_
_entity.id
_entity.type
_entity.pdbx_description
1 polymer ?
#
loop_
_entity_poly.entity_id
_entity_poly.type
_entity_poly.pdbx_seq_one_letter_code
_entity_poly.pdbx_strand_id
1 'polypeptide(L)'
;MTKLKYGIIASVVVAALAATPFVVSQKIDASLKEKATLLEQNGLKSETLSKTGYLTTQRTFSLEVADGKKARDFLLAQLVDKNAQYKLFAKALKEETEAGINEALNGLKFKGEMVHSNLLLSDVKVTLTLNELPTAVQENLLQDKEASALILPLLTRGVLGIDMLFGNDEALKELKLKDIQEELKVEGGTVNVNTKDHTLKLNHRGESVYGSFGVGHQLILTDMEMMKSKSELKDFIYNFTYNNEFNNKADLSIGNYALEIKDEYTNL
;
A
#
# COMPACT_ATOMS: atom_id res chain seq x y z
N MET A 1 -5.45 22.35 2.86
CA MET A 1 -4.45 21.34 3.22
C MET A 1 -5.06 19.95 2.99
N THR A 2 -5.36 19.50 1.75
CA THR A 2 -6.52 18.55 1.68
C THR A 2 -6.71 17.58 0.51
N LYS A 3 -5.83 17.46 -0.50
CA LYS A 3 -6.00 16.40 -1.54
C LYS A 3 -4.69 15.72 -1.97
N LEU A 4 -3.57 16.44 -1.93
CA LEU A 4 -2.23 15.95 -2.25
C LEU A 4 -1.83 14.70 -1.44
N LYS A 5 -1.99 14.74 -0.11
CA LYS A 5 -1.43 13.72 0.81
C LYS A 5 -2.07 12.33 0.66
N TYR A 6 -3.35 12.24 0.28
CA TYR A 6 -4.03 10.96 0.06
C TYR A 6 -3.68 10.32 -1.29
N GLY A 7 -3.43 11.14 -2.32
CA GLY A 7 -2.93 10.65 -3.62
C GLY A 7 -1.52 10.05 -3.52
N ILE A 8 -0.71 10.59 -2.60
CA ILE A 8 0.65 10.14 -2.30
C ILE A 8 0.65 8.78 -1.59
N ILE A 9 -0.19 8.57 -0.57
CA ILE A 9 -0.26 7.27 0.11
C ILE A 9 -0.81 6.16 -0.82
N ALA A 10 -1.78 6.49 -1.68
CA ALA A 10 -2.26 5.57 -2.70
C ALA A 10 -1.20 5.26 -3.77
N SER A 11 -0.41 6.26 -4.20
CA SER A 11 0.67 6.04 -5.17
C SER A 11 1.85 5.27 -4.59
N VAL A 12 2.07 5.36 -3.28
CA VAL A 12 3.03 4.53 -2.53
C VAL A 12 2.62 3.05 -2.51
N VAL A 13 1.35 2.76 -2.24
CA VAL A 13 0.81 1.38 -2.29
C VAL A 13 0.85 0.84 -3.72
N VAL A 14 0.56 1.69 -4.71
CA VAL A 14 0.68 1.32 -6.13
C VAL A 14 2.14 1.14 -6.57
N ALA A 15 3.07 1.93 -6.04
CA ALA A 15 4.50 1.80 -6.29
C ALA A 15 5.04 0.46 -5.77
N ALA A 16 4.65 0.13 -4.53
CA ALA A 16 4.89 -1.17 -3.93
C ALA A 16 4.28 -2.30 -4.78
N LEU A 17 3.01 -2.20 -5.17
CA LEU A 17 2.31 -3.20 -5.99
C LEU A 17 2.92 -3.39 -7.38
N ALA A 18 3.38 -2.31 -8.03
CA ALA A 18 3.91 -2.36 -9.39
C ALA A 18 5.38 -2.76 -9.42
N ALA A 19 6.19 -2.40 -8.42
CA ALA A 19 7.60 -2.77 -8.34
C ALA A 19 7.81 -4.20 -7.81
N THR A 20 6.91 -4.68 -6.96
CA THR A 20 7.04 -6.01 -6.32
C THR A 20 7.14 -7.17 -7.33
N PRO A 21 6.30 -7.26 -8.39
CA PRO A 21 6.46 -8.29 -9.42
C PRO A 21 7.87 -8.36 -10.02
N PHE A 22 8.55 -7.21 -10.17
CA PHE A 22 9.91 -7.15 -10.72
C PHE A 22 10.96 -7.71 -9.74
N VAL A 23 10.70 -7.68 -8.44
CA VAL A 23 11.55 -8.28 -7.40
C VAL A 23 11.19 -9.76 -7.17
N VAL A 24 10.03 -10.23 -7.63
CA VAL A 24 9.43 -11.55 -7.36
C VAL A 24 9.85 -12.66 -8.34
N SER A 25 10.61 -12.35 -9.40
CA SER A 25 11.00 -13.34 -10.40
C SER A 25 11.61 -14.60 -9.76
N GLN A 26 10.83 -15.70 -9.80
CA GLN A 26 11.24 -17.04 -9.35
C GLN A 26 12.36 -17.60 -10.24
N LYS A 27 12.59 -16.99 -11.41
CA LYS A 27 13.50 -17.48 -12.43
C LYS A 27 14.84 -16.75 -12.32
N ILE A 28 15.74 -17.37 -11.56
CA ILE A 28 17.20 -17.15 -11.59
C ILE A 28 17.62 -15.81 -10.95
N ASP A 29 18.56 -15.86 -10.01
CA ASP A 29 19.17 -14.67 -9.37
C ASP A 29 19.72 -13.64 -10.39
N ALA A 30 20.01 -14.06 -11.62
CA ALA A 30 20.38 -13.19 -12.74
C ALA A 30 19.25 -12.26 -13.20
N SER A 31 18.00 -12.75 -13.26
CA SER A 31 16.84 -11.92 -13.59
C SER A 31 16.61 -10.86 -12.51
N LEU A 32 16.87 -11.20 -11.25
CA LEU A 32 16.74 -10.26 -10.14
C LEU A 32 17.77 -9.13 -10.19
N LYS A 33 19.00 -9.41 -10.63
CA LYS A 33 20.01 -8.37 -10.83
C LYS A 33 19.63 -7.43 -11.98
N GLU A 34 19.15 -7.99 -13.10
CA GLU A 34 18.66 -7.21 -14.24
C GLU A 34 17.45 -6.34 -13.84
N LYS A 35 16.53 -6.88 -13.06
CA LYS A 35 15.36 -6.16 -12.54
C LYS A 35 15.75 -5.11 -11.50
N ALA A 36 16.73 -5.37 -10.65
CA ALA A 36 17.27 -4.38 -9.72
C ALA A 36 17.92 -3.21 -10.46
N THR A 37 18.69 -3.49 -11.53
CA THR A 37 19.25 -2.44 -12.39
C THR A 37 18.16 -1.65 -13.11
N LEU A 38 17.11 -2.31 -13.60
CA LEU A 38 15.95 -1.64 -14.18
C LEU A 38 15.26 -0.72 -13.16
N LEU A 39 15.03 -1.20 -11.93
CA LEU A 39 14.46 -0.39 -10.86
C LEU A 39 15.35 0.83 -10.56
N GLU A 40 16.66 0.63 -10.44
CA GLU A 40 17.62 1.69 -10.13
C GLU A 40 17.64 2.77 -11.21
N GLN A 41 17.64 2.37 -12.49
CA GLN A 41 17.51 3.30 -13.62
C GLN A 41 16.22 4.12 -13.58
N ASN A 42 15.17 3.57 -12.97
CA ASN A 42 13.85 4.18 -12.83
C ASN A 42 13.60 4.79 -11.44
N GLY A 43 14.65 5.10 -10.68
CA GLY A 43 14.54 5.84 -9.41
C GLY A 43 14.13 5.00 -8.20
N LEU A 44 14.13 3.68 -8.33
CA LEU A 44 13.81 2.72 -7.28
C LEU A 44 15.06 1.90 -6.93
N LYS A 45 15.60 2.08 -5.72
CA LYS A 45 16.75 1.31 -5.25
C LYS A 45 16.26 0.08 -4.49
N SER A 46 16.65 -1.11 -4.94
CA SER A 46 16.35 -2.38 -4.27
C SER A 46 17.63 -3.02 -3.76
N GLU A 47 17.65 -3.42 -2.49
CA GLU A 47 18.80 -4.11 -1.89
C GLU A 47 18.37 -5.42 -1.23
N THR A 48 19.09 -6.51 -1.50
CA THR A 48 18.84 -7.78 -0.80
C THR A 48 19.56 -7.76 0.54
N LEU A 49 18.79 -7.83 1.62
CA LEU A 49 19.32 -7.80 2.99
C LEU A 49 19.75 -9.20 3.46
N SER A 50 18.98 -10.23 3.09
CA SER A 50 19.31 -11.62 3.42
C SER A 50 18.59 -12.60 2.50
N LYS A 51 19.15 -13.81 2.38
CA LYS A 51 18.57 -14.95 1.66
C LYS A 51 18.83 -16.20 2.49
N THR A 52 17.79 -16.95 2.83
CA THR A 52 17.90 -18.18 3.62
C THR A 52 16.99 -19.28 3.04
N GLY A 53 17.33 -20.54 3.32
CA GLY A 53 16.54 -21.71 2.94
C GLY A 53 16.92 -22.32 1.58
N TYR A 54 16.80 -23.66 1.49
CA TYR A 54 17.22 -24.45 0.34
C TYR A 54 16.03 -24.94 -0.51
N LEU A 55 14.97 -25.46 0.12
CA LEU A 55 13.76 -25.93 -0.58
C LEU A 55 12.68 -24.86 -0.69
N THR A 56 12.63 -23.98 0.31
CA THR A 56 11.84 -22.76 0.33
C THR A 56 12.83 -21.65 0.58
N THR A 57 12.87 -20.65 -0.30
CA THR A 57 13.68 -19.46 -0.09
C THR A 57 12.86 -18.42 0.65
N GLN A 58 13.40 -17.92 1.75
CA GLN A 58 12.96 -16.68 2.37
C GLN A 58 14.01 -15.61 2.07
N ARG A 59 13.59 -14.51 1.44
CA ARG A 59 14.43 -13.37 1.11
C ARG A 59 13.88 -12.12 1.75
N THR A 60 14.73 -11.38 2.44
CA THR A 60 14.42 -10.04 2.93
C THR A 60 15.11 -9.01 2.05
N PHE A 61 14.42 -7.94 1.69
CA PHE A 61 14.95 -6.86 0.88
C PHE A 61 14.50 -5.49 1.40
N SER A 62 15.20 -4.44 0.99
CA SER A 62 14.72 -3.07 1.12
C SER A 62 14.40 -2.53 -0.27
N LEU A 63 13.38 -1.66 -0.33
CA LEU A 63 13.02 -0.92 -1.52
C LEU A 63 12.90 0.56 -1.14
N GLU A 64 13.70 1.40 -1.77
CA GLU A 64 13.78 2.84 -1.51
C GLU A 64 13.44 3.61 -2.79
N VAL A 65 12.69 4.70 -2.66
CA VAL A 65 12.49 5.64 -3.75
C VAL A 65 13.59 6.70 -3.69
N ALA A 66 14.61 6.53 -4.54
CA ALA A 66 15.76 7.43 -4.63
C ALA A 66 15.46 8.67 -5.51
N ASP A 67 14.60 8.52 -6.52
CA ASP A 67 14.19 9.61 -7.42
C ASP A 67 12.69 9.48 -7.72
N GLY A 68 11.88 10.30 -7.04
CA GLY A 68 10.43 10.29 -7.09
C GLY A 68 9.87 10.60 -8.47
N LYS A 69 10.53 11.47 -9.24
CA LYS A 69 10.14 11.78 -10.62
C LYS A 69 10.29 10.56 -11.52
N LYS A 70 11.47 9.92 -11.50
CA LYS A 70 11.71 8.71 -12.30
C LYS A 70 10.80 7.57 -11.87
N ALA A 71 10.60 7.41 -10.56
CA ALA A 71 9.69 6.40 -10.02
C ALA A 71 8.25 6.65 -10.49
N ARG A 72 7.75 7.89 -10.42
CA ARG A 72 6.43 8.25 -10.97
C ARG A 72 6.33 7.91 -12.46
N ASP A 73 7.30 8.31 -13.27
CA ASP A 73 7.25 8.11 -14.72
C ASP A 73 7.24 6.61 -15.07
N PHE A 74 8.05 5.82 -14.37
CA PHE A 74 8.04 4.37 -14.48
C PHE A 74 6.69 3.75 -14.09
N LEU A 75 6.12 4.19 -12.97
CA LEU A 75 4.80 3.70 -12.52
C LEU A 75 3.70 4.09 -13.49
N LEU A 76 3.70 5.31 -14.01
CA LEU A 76 2.75 5.76 -15.02
C LEU A 76 2.86 4.91 -16.29
N ALA A 77 4.07 4.60 -16.75
CA ALA A 77 4.27 3.72 -17.90
C ALA A 77 3.71 2.30 -17.64
N GLN A 78 3.93 1.74 -16.44
CA GLN A 78 3.40 0.41 -16.10
C GLN A 78 1.88 0.38 -15.92
N LEU A 79 1.27 1.46 -15.38
CA LEU A 79 -0.15 1.52 -15.05
C LEU A 79 -1.04 1.90 -16.24
N VAL A 80 -0.61 2.86 -17.06
CA VAL A 80 -1.41 3.42 -18.15
C VAL A 80 -1.47 2.46 -19.34
N ASP A 81 -0.40 1.74 -19.63
CA ASP A 81 -0.34 0.83 -20.78
C ASP A 81 -1.15 -0.47 -20.58
N LYS A 82 -1.58 -0.77 -19.34
CA LYS A 82 -2.13 -2.10 -19.00
C LYS A 82 -3.56 -2.12 -18.47
N ASN A 83 -4.16 -1.02 -18.00
CA ASN A 83 -5.55 -1.08 -17.53
C ASN A 83 -6.26 0.28 -17.42
N ALA A 84 -7.46 0.38 -18.03
CA ALA A 84 -8.30 1.59 -17.97
C ALA A 84 -8.75 1.95 -16.54
N GLN A 85 -8.75 0.99 -15.62
CA GLN A 85 -9.12 1.17 -14.22
C GLN A 85 -8.16 2.07 -13.44
N TYR A 86 -6.90 2.17 -13.89
CA TYR A 86 -5.89 3.02 -13.23
C TYR A 86 -5.89 4.47 -13.75
N LYS A 87 -6.81 4.83 -14.66
CA LYS A 87 -6.89 6.19 -15.23
C LYS A 87 -7.02 7.29 -14.17
N LEU A 88 -7.76 7.06 -13.09
CA LEU A 88 -7.90 8.04 -11.99
C LEU A 88 -6.59 8.25 -11.23
N PHE A 89 -5.88 7.16 -10.90
CA PHE A 89 -4.59 7.21 -10.23
C PHE A 89 -3.50 7.82 -11.13
N ALA A 90 -3.48 7.41 -12.40
CA ALA A 90 -2.56 7.97 -13.39
C ALA A 90 -2.82 9.45 -13.63
N LYS A 91 -4.08 9.89 -13.61
CA LYS A 91 -4.44 11.31 -13.70
C LYS A 91 -3.93 12.08 -12.49
N ALA A 92 -4.13 11.59 -11.27
CA ALA A 92 -3.62 12.23 -10.07
C ALA A 92 -2.09 12.39 -10.08
N LEU A 93 -1.35 11.35 -10.51
CA LEU A 93 0.10 11.41 -10.64
C LEU A 93 0.59 12.36 -11.75
N LYS A 94 -0.20 12.54 -12.82
CA LYS A 94 0.12 13.47 -13.92
C LYS A 94 -0.20 14.93 -13.59
N GLU A 95 -1.23 15.16 -12.78
CA GLU A 95 -1.65 16.51 -12.37
C GLU A 95 -0.75 17.09 -11.28
N GLU A 96 -0.03 16.24 -10.53
CA GLU A 96 0.88 16.68 -9.49
C GLU A 96 2.17 17.29 -10.04
N THR A 97 2.66 18.33 -9.37
CA THR A 97 3.91 19.00 -9.75
C THR A 97 5.13 18.11 -9.47
N GLU A 98 6.23 18.32 -10.21
CA GLU A 98 7.47 17.57 -9.95
C GLU A 98 7.99 17.78 -8.51
N ALA A 99 7.85 19.01 -7.99
CA ALA A 99 8.23 19.32 -6.61
C ALA A 99 7.38 18.53 -5.61
N GLY A 100 6.05 18.50 -5.80
CA GLY A 100 5.14 17.73 -4.96
C GLY A 100 5.41 16.22 -5.01
N ILE A 101 5.72 15.68 -6.18
CA ILE A 101 6.10 14.26 -6.35
C ILE A 101 7.40 13.93 -5.62
N ASN A 102 8.41 14.80 -5.71
CA ASN A 102 9.68 14.59 -5.03
C ASN A 102 9.52 14.67 -3.51
N GLU A 103 8.77 15.65 -3.01
CA GLU A 103 8.47 15.79 -1.58
C GLU A 103 7.71 14.56 -1.04
N ALA A 104 6.82 14.02 -1.86
CA ALA A 104 5.96 12.89 -1.54
C ALA A 104 6.65 11.53 -1.52
N LEU A 105 7.63 11.32 -2.40
CA LEU A 105 8.15 9.99 -2.68
C LEU A 105 9.62 9.85 -2.29
N ASN A 106 10.45 10.89 -2.37
CA ASN A 106 11.89 10.75 -2.13
C ASN A 106 12.16 10.27 -0.70
N GLY A 107 13.06 9.29 -0.57
CA GLY A 107 13.48 8.72 0.71
C GLY A 107 12.46 7.77 1.35
N LEU A 108 11.32 7.56 0.70
CA LEU A 108 10.36 6.57 1.14
C LEU A 108 10.95 5.16 1.02
N LYS A 109 10.88 4.38 2.11
CA LYS A 109 11.54 3.08 2.17
C LYS A 109 10.65 2.01 2.73
N PHE A 110 10.65 0.85 2.08
CA PHE A 110 9.97 -0.36 2.48
C PHE A 110 10.97 -1.42 2.87
N LYS A 111 10.57 -2.22 3.86
CA LYS A 111 11.18 -3.51 4.13
C LYS A 111 10.27 -4.59 3.58
N GLY A 112 10.83 -5.43 2.72
CA GLY A 112 10.14 -6.53 2.10
C GLY A 112 10.63 -7.88 2.57
N GLU A 113 9.71 -8.83 2.64
CA GLU A 113 9.98 -10.24 2.82
C GLU A 113 9.28 -11.03 1.72
N MET A 114 9.97 -11.99 1.14
CA MET A 114 9.48 -12.84 0.08
C MET A 114 9.72 -14.29 0.41
N VAL A 115 8.67 -15.10 0.29
CA VAL A 115 8.72 -16.55 0.52
C VAL A 115 8.22 -17.26 -0.72
N HIS A 116 9.05 -18.14 -1.28
CA HIS A 116 8.69 -18.98 -2.43
C HIS A 116 9.32 -20.39 -2.34
N SER A 117 8.69 -21.37 -2.97
CA SER A 117 9.28 -22.69 -3.15
C SER A 117 10.32 -22.67 -4.28
N ASN A 118 11.46 -23.32 -4.04
CA ASN A 118 12.47 -23.56 -5.08
C ASN A 118 12.24 -24.87 -5.85
N LEU A 119 11.33 -25.72 -5.34
CA LEU A 119 11.10 -27.05 -5.88
C LEU A 119 9.84 -27.14 -6.74
N LEU A 120 8.78 -26.46 -6.31
CA LEU A 120 7.47 -26.54 -6.94
C LEU A 120 7.07 -25.16 -7.46
N LEU A 121 6.37 -25.15 -8.58
CA LEU A 121 5.65 -23.96 -9.03
C LEU A 121 4.54 -23.66 -8.00
N SER A 122 4.84 -22.78 -7.06
CA SER A 122 3.92 -22.34 -6.01
C SER A 122 3.81 -20.82 -5.96
N ASP A 123 2.65 -20.34 -5.52
CA ASP A 123 2.42 -18.91 -5.33
C ASP A 123 3.51 -18.26 -4.44
N VAL A 124 3.90 -17.05 -4.80
CA VAL A 124 4.89 -16.27 -4.04
C VAL A 124 4.17 -15.37 -3.05
N LYS A 125 4.55 -15.48 -1.78
CA LYS A 125 4.09 -14.55 -0.75
C LYS A 125 5.09 -13.43 -0.62
N VAL A 126 4.61 -12.19 -0.67
CA VAL A 126 5.42 -11.00 -0.41
C VAL A 126 4.75 -10.15 0.65
N THR A 127 5.47 -9.85 1.72
CA THR A 127 5.07 -8.85 2.71
C THR A 127 5.91 -7.61 2.48
N LEU A 128 5.27 -6.44 2.39
CA LEU A 128 5.93 -5.13 2.39
C LEU A 128 5.44 -4.31 3.57
N THR A 129 6.36 -3.80 4.36
CA THR A 129 6.08 -2.88 5.47
C THR A 129 6.81 -1.57 5.24
N LEU A 130 6.11 -0.46 5.46
CA LEU A 130 6.71 0.86 5.43
C LEU A 130 7.71 0.99 6.57
N ASN A 131 8.96 1.28 6.22
CA ASN A 131 10.08 1.40 7.16
C ASN A 131 10.44 2.87 7.41
N GLU A 132 10.48 3.69 6.36
CA GLU A 132 10.79 5.12 6.46
C GLU A 132 9.80 5.94 5.62
N LEU A 133 9.36 7.07 6.19
CA LEU A 133 8.54 8.07 5.52
C LEU A 133 9.37 8.89 4.50
N PRO A 134 8.76 9.72 3.64
CA PRO A 134 9.51 10.59 2.74
C PRO A 134 10.45 11.53 3.50
N THR A 135 11.62 11.85 2.93
CA THR A 135 12.67 12.66 3.60
C THR A 135 12.11 13.97 4.16
N ALA A 136 11.28 14.68 3.39
CA ALA A 136 10.65 15.92 3.83
C ALA A 136 9.77 15.73 5.07
N VAL A 137 9.10 14.59 5.19
CA VAL A 137 8.28 14.26 6.37
C VAL A 137 9.18 13.86 7.54
N GLN A 138 10.27 13.12 7.29
CA GLN A 138 11.22 12.74 8.33
C GLN A 138 11.87 13.96 8.98
N GLU A 139 12.30 14.95 8.20
CA GLU A 139 12.91 16.19 8.69
C GLU A 139 11.95 16.97 9.60
N ASN A 140 10.68 17.08 9.21
CA ASN A 140 9.64 17.71 10.01
C ASN A 140 9.34 16.90 11.28
N LEU A 141 9.30 15.57 11.16
CA LEU A 141 9.04 14.68 12.28
C LEU A 141 10.12 14.78 13.35
N LEU A 142 11.39 14.91 12.97
CA LEU A 142 12.52 15.07 13.90
C LEU A 142 12.43 16.37 14.72
N GLN A 143 11.75 17.39 14.22
CA GLN A 143 11.55 18.66 14.93
C GLN A 143 10.35 18.59 15.90
N ASP A 144 9.39 17.71 15.63
CA ASP A 144 8.20 17.48 16.45
C ASP A 144 8.35 16.21 17.30
N LYS A 145 8.75 16.39 18.56
CA LYS A 145 8.97 15.29 19.51
C LYS A 145 7.70 14.49 19.79
N GLU A 146 6.54 15.13 19.79
CA GLU A 146 5.27 14.48 20.10
C GLU A 146 4.82 13.61 18.93
N ALA A 147 4.84 14.15 17.71
CA ALA A 147 4.55 13.38 16.51
C ALA A 147 5.56 12.24 16.30
N SER A 148 6.85 12.49 16.54
CA SER A 148 7.90 11.46 16.50
C SER A 148 7.61 10.29 17.45
N ALA A 149 7.23 10.59 18.69
CA ALA A 149 6.95 9.58 19.71
C ALA A 149 5.74 8.70 19.35
N LEU A 150 4.81 9.20 18.53
CA LEU A 150 3.64 8.45 18.06
C LEU A 150 3.92 7.66 16.78
N ILE A 151 4.59 8.26 15.81
CA ILE A 151 4.72 7.71 14.45
C ILE A 151 5.87 6.69 14.36
N LEU A 152 7.02 6.95 14.98
CA LEU A 152 8.19 6.07 14.86
C LEU A 152 7.95 4.65 15.41
N PRO A 153 7.24 4.45 16.55
CA PRO A 153 6.92 3.11 17.01
C PRO A 153 6.02 2.34 16.03
N LEU A 154 5.07 3.00 15.36
CA LEU A 154 4.19 2.37 14.37
C LEU A 154 4.96 1.88 13.15
N LEU A 155 5.92 2.68 12.67
CA LEU A 155 6.84 2.30 11.58
C LEU A 155 7.74 1.13 12.00
N THR A 156 8.33 1.21 13.20
CA THR A 156 9.24 0.18 13.72
C THR A 156 8.53 -1.18 13.89
N ARG A 157 7.27 -1.17 14.34
CA ARG A 157 6.44 -2.38 14.43
C ARG A 157 5.94 -2.88 13.07
N GLY A 158 6.09 -2.09 12.01
CA GLY A 158 5.64 -2.46 10.66
C GLY A 158 4.11 -2.58 10.56
N VAL A 159 3.39 -1.75 11.32
CA VAL A 159 1.90 -1.71 11.35
C VAL A 159 1.35 -1.33 9.98
N LEU A 160 2.02 -0.41 9.30
CA LEU A 160 1.71 -0.02 7.93
C LEU A 160 2.35 -1.02 6.97
N GLY A 161 1.63 -2.10 6.68
CA GLY A 161 2.10 -3.14 5.79
C GLY A 161 1.01 -3.74 4.91
N ILE A 162 1.46 -4.36 3.82
CA ILE A 162 0.64 -5.08 2.86
C ILE A 162 1.23 -6.45 2.64
N ASP A 163 0.37 -7.45 2.58
CA ASP A 163 0.70 -8.81 2.16
C ASP A 163 0.14 -9.03 0.77
N MET A 164 0.96 -9.59 -0.11
CA MET A 164 0.62 -9.86 -1.51
C MET A 164 0.88 -11.33 -1.82
N LEU A 165 -0.02 -11.92 -2.59
CA LEU A 165 0.11 -13.26 -3.14
C LEU A 165 0.17 -13.16 -4.66
N PHE A 166 1.28 -13.60 -5.24
CA PHE A 166 1.46 -13.69 -6.68
C PHE A 166 1.33 -15.14 -7.13
N GLY A 167 0.64 -15.36 -8.24
CA GLY A 167 0.61 -16.65 -8.90
C GLY A 167 1.96 -17.03 -9.51
N ASN A 168 2.07 -18.28 -9.94
CA ASN A 168 3.22 -18.78 -10.72
C ASN A 168 3.41 -18.07 -12.06
N ASP A 169 2.37 -17.40 -12.53
CA ASP A 169 2.33 -16.53 -13.72
C ASP A 169 2.71 -15.08 -13.40
N GLU A 170 3.18 -14.80 -12.18
CA GLU A 170 3.53 -13.48 -11.66
C GLU A 170 2.33 -12.52 -11.54
N ALA A 171 1.10 -13.00 -11.79
CA ALA A 171 -0.11 -12.21 -11.65
C ALA A 171 -0.47 -12.06 -10.16
N LEU A 172 -0.84 -10.85 -9.74
CA LEU A 172 -1.36 -10.61 -8.40
C LEU A 172 -2.69 -11.34 -8.24
N LYS A 173 -2.79 -12.23 -7.24
CA LYS A 173 -3.99 -12.96 -6.84
C LYS A 173 -4.68 -12.35 -5.64
N GLU A 174 -3.90 -11.85 -4.69
CA GLU A 174 -4.43 -11.29 -3.45
C GLU A 174 -3.52 -10.17 -2.94
N LEU A 175 -4.11 -9.09 -2.46
CA LEU A 175 -3.49 -8.08 -1.61
C LEU A 175 -4.31 -7.98 -0.33
N LYS A 176 -3.66 -8.03 0.83
CA LYS A 176 -4.27 -7.84 2.14
C LYS A 176 -3.52 -6.72 2.86
N LEU A 177 -4.25 -5.73 3.38
CA LEU A 177 -3.63 -4.77 4.31
C LEU A 177 -3.48 -5.47 5.67
N LYS A 178 -2.37 -5.21 6.37
CA LYS A 178 -2.21 -5.72 7.73
C LYS A 178 -3.30 -5.16 8.63
N ASP A 179 -3.80 -6.00 9.52
CA ASP A 179 -4.76 -5.57 10.54
C ASP A 179 -4.06 -4.57 11.48
N ILE A 180 -4.76 -3.49 11.81
CA ILE A 180 -4.27 -2.43 12.68
C ILE A 180 -5.17 -2.41 13.91
N GLN A 181 -4.58 -2.40 15.10
CA GLN A 181 -5.29 -2.17 16.34
C GLN A 181 -4.42 -1.28 17.22
N GLU A 182 -4.66 0.02 17.14
CA GLU A 182 -3.80 1.04 17.74
C GLU A 182 -4.61 2.07 18.50
N GLU A 183 -4.12 2.42 19.69
CA GLU A 183 -4.58 3.55 20.49
C GLU A 183 -3.46 4.59 20.53
N LEU A 184 -3.71 5.75 19.93
CA LEU A 184 -2.78 6.87 19.85
C LEU A 184 -3.20 7.94 20.84
N LYS A 185 -2.32 8.27 21.78
CA LYS A 185 -2.53 9.37 22.72
C LYS A 185 -2.07 10.66 22.07
N VAL A 186 -2.98 11.60 21.89
CA VAL A 186 -2.70 12.91 21.31
C VAL A 186 -3.02 14.00 22.34
N GLU A 187 -2.54 15.22 22.13
CA GLU A 187 -2.89 16.33 23.01
C GLU A 187 -4.42 16.48 23.07
N GLY A 188 -4.97 16.48 24.29
CA GLY A 188 -6.41 16.61 24.51
C GLY A 188 -7.25 15.37 24.19
N GLY A 189 -6.67 14.17 23.99
CA GLY A 189 -7.48 12.97 23.79
C GLY A 189 -6.78 11.69 23.30
N THR A 190 -7.58 10.78 22.75
CA THR A 190 -7.12 9.52 22.15
C THR A 190 -7.74 9.29 20.78
N VAL A 191 -6.97 8.68 19.89
CA VAL A 191 -7.44 8.20 18.58
C VAL A 191 -7.22 6.70 18.52
N ASN A 192 -8.31 5.95 18.40
CA ASN A 192 -8.30 4.50 18.25
C ASN A 192 -8.55 4.16 16.78
N VAL A 193 -7.63 3.40 16.20
CA VAL A 193 -7.71 2.88 14.83
C VAL A 193 -7.77 1.36 14.90
N ASN A 194 -8.87 0.80 14.40
CA ASN A 194 -9.02 -0.64 14.27
C ASN A 194 -9.45 -1.00 12.84
N THR A 195 -8.56 -1.62 12.08
CA THR A 195 -8.84 -2.12 10.74
C THR A 195 -8.58 -3.61 10.67
N LYS A 196 -9.51 -4.35 10.07
CA LYS A 196 -9.41 -5.79 9.96
C LYS A 196 -9.94 -6.30 8.62
N ASP A 197 -9.22 -7.26 8.05
CA ASP A 197 -9.62 -8.00 6.84
C ASP A 197 -9.93 -7.08 5.65
N HIS A 198 -9.03 -6.12 5.39
CA HIS A 198 -9.04 -5.32 4.17
C HIS A 198 -8.30 -6.08 3.08
N THR A 199 -8.98 -6.45 2.00
CA THR A 199 -8.43 -7.37 1.01
C THR A 199 -8.91 -7.05 -0.40
N LEU A 200 -8.02 -7.16 -1.37
CA LEU A 200 -8.31 -7.20 -2.80
C LEU A 200 -7.95 -8.60 -3.31
N LYS A 201 -8.93 -9.35 -3.83
CA LYS A 201 -8.71 -10.63 -4.51
C LYS A 201 -8.91 -10.44 -6.00
N LEU A 202 -8.04 -11.05 -6.79
CA LEU A 202 -8.03 -10.99 -8.25
C LEU A 202 -7.91 -12.40 -8.81
N ASN A 203 -8.71 -12.70 -9.82
CA ASN A 203 -8.68 -13.96 -10.55
C ASN A 203 -8.64 -13.64 -12.05
N HIS A 204 -7.54 -14.01 -12.70
CA HIS A 204 -7.30 -13.78 -14.11
C HIS A 204 -7.74 -15.02 -14.90
N ARG A 205 -8.67 -14.84 -15.85
CA ARG A 205 -9.14 -15.92 -16.75
C ARG A 205 -9.18 -15.40 -18.18
N GLY A 206 -8.14 -15.75 -18.95
CA GLY A 206 -7.96 -15.19 -20.29
C GLY A 206 -7.80 -13.68 -20.23
N GLU A 207 -8.58 -12.95 -21.01
CA GLU A 207 -8.57 -11.48 -21.03
C GLU A 207 -9.44 -10.84 -19.94
N SER A 208 -10.13 -11.65 -19.11
CA SER A 208 -11.02 -11.15 -18.06
C SER A 208 -10.38 -11.22 -16.68
N VAL A 209 -10.55 -10.16 -15.90
CA VAL A 209 -10.17 -10.06 -14.49
C VAL A 209 -11.43 -10.04 -13.65
N TYR A 210 -11.55 -10.99 -12.74
CA TYR A 210 -12.61 -11.03 -11.73
C TYR A 210 -12.00 -10.59 -10.41
N GLY A 211 -12.51 -9.50 -9.84
CA GLY A 211 -11.98 -8.92 -8.63
C GLY A 211 -13.02 -8.78 -7.52
N SER A 212 -12.55 -8.80 -6.28
CA SER A 212 -13.33 -8.51 -5.09
C SER A 212 -12.48 -7.65 -4.16
N PHE A 213 -12.90 -6.41 -3.92
CA PHE A 213 -12.34 -5.55 -2.88
C PHE A 213 -13.26 -5.60 -1.66
N GLY A 214 -12.72 -5.96 -0.50
CA GLY A 214 -13.45 -6.11 0.74
C GLY A 214 -12.82 -5.32 1.88
N VAL A 215 -13.67 -4.73 2.71
CA VAL A 215 -13.33 -4.13 4.00
C VAL A 215 -14.18 -4.84 5.05
N GLY A 216 -13.55 -5.75 5.82
CA GLY A 216 -14.23 -6.48 6.89
C GLY A 216 -14.64 -5.56 8.04
N HIS A 217 -13.68 -4.85 8.63
CA HIS A 217 -13.94 -3.85 9.67
C HIS A 217 -12.99 -2.66 9.53
N GLN A 218 -13.52 -1.45 9.67
CA GLN A 218 -12.75 -0.22 9.78
C GLN A 218 -13.42 0.67 10.82
N LEU A 219 -12.70 0.96 11.89
CA LEU A 219 -13.12 1.83 12.97
C LEU A 219 -12.06 2.91 13.17
N ILE A 220 -12.53 4.15 13.18
CA ILE A 220 -11.78 5.31 13.67
C ILE A 220 -12.63 5.91 14.77
N LEU A 221 -12.14 5.88 16.00
CA LEU A 221 -12.76 6.48 17.16
C LEU A 221 -11.83 7.57 17.69
N THR A 222 -12.32 8.78 17.77
CA THR A 222 -11.60 9.92 18.33
C THR A 222 -12.33 10.33 19.60
N ASP A 223 -11.65 10.26 20.74
CA ASP A 223 -12.16 10.72 22.03
C ASP A 223 -11.31 11.92 22.47
N MET A 224 -11.73 13.11 22.08
CA MET A 224 -11.08 14.38 22.44
C MET A 224 -11.92 15.11 23.48
N GLU A 225 -11.29 15.98 24.25
CA GLU A 225 -11.94 16.80 25.29
C GLU A 225 -13.21 17.50 24.79
N MET A 226 -13.17 18.11 23.60
CA MET A 226 -14.28 18.88 23.03
C MET A 226 -15.15 18.12 22.02
N MET A 227 -14.73 16.91 21.61
CA MET A 227 -15.43 16.15 20.57
C MET A 227 -15.14 14.65 20.68
N LYS A 228 -16.22 13.86 20.70
CA LYS A 228 -16.16 12.42 20.46
C LYS A 228 -16.69 12.13 19.07
N SER A 229 -15.93 11.42 18.26
CA SER A 229 -16.40 10.94 16.97
C SER A 229 -16.10 9.47 16.80
N LYS A 230 -17.01 8.77 16.12
CA LYS A 230 -16.89 7.37 15.75
C LYS A 230 -17.29 7.24 14.29
N SER A 231 -16.38 6.71 13.47
CA SER A 231 -16.66 6.28 12.12
C SER A 231 -16.38 4.79 12.05
N GLU A 232 -17.41 3.98 11.82
CA GLU A 232 -17.31 2.53 11.76
C GLU A 232 -17.95 1.99 10.48
N LEU A 233 -17.17 1.25 9.70
CA LEU A 233 -17.61 0.49 8.53
C LEU A 233 -17.40 -1.01 8.79
N LYS A 234 -18.41 -1.81 8.49
CA LYS A 234 -18.39 -3.27 8.59
C LYS A 234 -18.94 -3.89 7.31
N ASP A 235 -18.24 -4.92 6.84
CA ASP A 235 -18.67 -5.80 5.74
C ASP A 235 -18.99 -5.05 4.44
N PHE A 236 -18.05 -4.24 3.97
CA PHE A 236 -18.10 -3.64 2.64
C PHE A 236 -17.46 -4.58 1.62
N ILE A 237 -18.14 -4.86 0.51
CA ILE A 237 -17.66 -5.72 -0.56
C ILE A 237 -18.00 -5.08 -1.90
N TYR A 238 -17.00 -4.91 -2.75
CA TYR A 238 -17.13 -4.48 -4.14
C TYR A 238 -16.59 -5.59 -5.05
N ASN A 239 -17.50 -6.26 -5.75
CA ASN A 239 -17.16 -7.27 -6.74
C ASN A 239 -17.15 -6.64 -8.13
N PHE A 240 -16.15 -6.96 -8.94
CA PHE A 240 -16.08 -6.49 -10.30
C PHE A 240 -15.61 -7.57 -11.27
N THR A 241 -16.05 -7.46 -12.50
CA THR A 241 -15.54 -8.22 -13.64
C THR A 241 -15.16 -7.21 -14.71
N TYR A 242 -13.94 -7.29 -15.19
CA TYR A 242 -13.43 -6.43 -16.25
C TYR A 242 -12.86 -7.29 -17.37
N ASN A 243 -13.35 -7.06 -18.58
CA ASN A 243 -12.81 -7.64 -19.79
C ASN A 243 -12.27 -6.51 -20.69
N ASN A 244 -13.09 -5.50 -20.97
CA ASN A 244 -12.67 -4.29 -21.69
C ASN A 244 -13.53 -3.08 -21.28
N GLU A 245 -13.27 -1.92 -21.90
CA GLU A 245 -13.95 -0.65 -21.58
C GLU A 245 -15.48 -0.70 -21.77
N PHE A 246 -15.98 -1.58 -22.64
CA PHE A 246 -17.41 -1.75 -22.93
C PHE A 246 -18.05 -2.95 -22.22
N ASN A 247 -17.23 -3.89 -21.74
CA ASN A 247 -17.68 -5.11 -21.08
C ASN A 247 -17.08 -5.19 -19.68
N ASN A 248 -17.70 -4.47 -18.77
CA ASN A 248 -17.43 -4.51 -17.34
C ASN A 248 -18.75 -4.65 -16.56
N LYS A 249 -18.68 -5.29 -15.40
CA LYS A 249 -19.79 -5.43 -14.47
C LYS A 249 -19.26 -5.23 -13.06
N ALA A 250 -20.05 -4.61 -12.21
CA ALA A 250 -19.72 -4.48 -10.81
C ALA A 250 -20.97 -4.60 -9.94
N ASP A 251 -20.75 -5.10 -8.74
CA ASP A 251 -21.75 -5.23 -7.68
C ASP A 251 -21.15 -4.68 -6.39
N LEU A 252 -21.97 -3.98 -5.62
CA LEU A 252 -21.56 -3.31 -4.40
C LEU A 252 -22.51 -3.71 -3.27
N SER A 253 -21.93 -4.28 -2.22
CA SER A 253 -22.60 -4.58 -0.95
C SER A 253 -21.97 -3.76 0.17
N ILE A 254 -22.77 -2.98 0.86
CA ILE A 254 -22.36 -2.23 2.05
C ILE A 254 -23.13 -2.82 3.22
N GLY A 255 -22.42 -3.41 4.19
CA GLY A 255 -23.01 -3.94 5.40
C GLY A 255 -23.53 -2.82 6.32
N ASN A 256 -22.75 -2.47 7.34
CA ASN A 256 -23.12 -1.42 8.29
C ASN A 256 -22.12 -0.26 8.24
N TYR A 257 -22.64 0.96 8.13
CA TYR A 257 -21.87 2.18 8.32
C TYR A 257 -22.51 3.02 9.42
N ALA A 258 -21.73 3.35 10.45
CA ALA A 258 -22.13 4.21 11.55
C ALA A 258 -21.18 5.41 11.64
N LEU A 259 -21.76 6.61 11.63
CA LEU A 259 -21.07 7.85 11.94
C LEU A 259 -21.76 8.48 13.14
N GLU A 260 -21.02 8.63 14.24
CA GLU A 260 -21.47 9.33 15.43
C GLU A 260 -20.52 10.50 15.68
N ILE A 261 -21.07 11.68 15.89
CA ILE A 261 -20.33 12.87 16.30
C ILE A 261 -21.09 13.45 17.49
N LYS A 262 -20.39 13.60 18.61
CA LYS A 262 -20.89 14.23 19.83
C LYS A 262 -19.93 15.36 20.16
N ASP A 263 -20.44 16.58 20.15
CA ASP A 263 -19.72 17.75 20.62
C ASP A 263 -20.45 18.35 21.84
N GLU A 264 -19.83 19.34 22.48
CA GLU A 264 -20.43 20.05 23.61
C GLU A 264 -21.68 20.88 23.22
N TYR A 265 -21.91 21.11 21.93
CA TYR A 265 -22.96 22.02 21.41
C TYR A 265 -24.18 21.28 20.84
N THR A 266 -24.09 19.97 20.60
CA THR A 266 -25.15 19.10 20.05
C THR A 266 -25.92 18.35 21.13
N ASN A 267 -25.56 18.52 22.41
CA ASN A 267 -26.26 17.97 23.57
C ASN A 267 -27.17 19.00 24.31
N LEU A 268 -27.55 20.10 23.64
CA LEU A 268 -28.54 21.08 24.16
C LEU A 268 -29.96 20.79 23.64
#